data_AF-A0A354XJY8-F1
#
_entry.id   AF-A0A354XJY8-F1
#
_cell.length_a   1.000
_cell.length_b   1.000
_cell.length_c   1.000
_cell.angle_alpha   90.00
_cell.angle_beta   90.00
_cell.angle_gamma   90.00
#
_symmetry.space_group_name_H-M   'P 1'
#
loop_
_entity.id
_entity.type
_entity.pdbx_description
1 polymer ?
#
loop_
_entity_poly.entity_id
_entity_poly.type
_entity_poly.pdbx_seq_one_letter_code
_entity_poly.pdbx_strand_id
1 'polypeptide(L)'
;MAHTDNNAAIPATMSAMLLTGHGDVDVLQYRQDVPTPQPGPGQVLVQVTATAKNNTDRKAREGLYPTKGKEDVTSFAMGGSPTLTFPRIQGADVAGRIVAVGEGVDAQRIGER
;
A
#
# COMPACT_ATOMS: atom_id res chain seq x y z
N MET A 1 18.83 14.08 -22.08
CA MET A 1 17.53 14.31 -21.40
C MET A 1 16.57 13.28 -21.93
N ALA A 2 16.27 12.22 -21.16
CA ALA A 2 15.29 11.23 -21.56
C ALA A 2 13.91 11.80 -21.20
N HIS A 3 13.16 12.21 -22.22
CA HIS A 3 11.72 12.41 -22.08
C HIS A 3 11.11 11.02 -21.83
N THR A 4 10.87 10.67 -20.57
CA THR A 4 9.96 9.57 -20.25
C THR A 4 8.56 10.03 -20.66
N ASP A 5 7.94 9.27 -21.55
CA ASP A 5 6.57 9.48 -22.00
C ASP A 5 5.63 9.53 -20.80
N ASN A 6 5.27 10.75 -20.38
CA ASN A 6 4.44 11.05 -19.21
C ASN A 6 2.94 10.75 -19.45
N ASN A 7 2.61 9.94 -20.46
CA ASN A 7 1.24 9.79 -20.96
C ASN A 7 0.76 8.33 -21.08
N ALA A 8 1.44 7.39 -20.41
CA ALA A 8 0.86 6.05 -20.26
C ALA A 8 -0.41 6.15 -19.40
N ALA A 9 -1.55 5.78 -19.96
CA ALA A 9 -2.81 5.78 -19.25
C ALA A 9 -2.72 4.92 -17.98
N ILE A 10 -3.23 5.43 -16.86
CA ILE A 10 -3.25 4.70 -15.59
C ILE A 10 -4.14 3.45 -15.77
N PRO A 11 -3.61 2.24 -15.53
CA PRO A 11 -4.38 1.02 -15.73
C PRO A 11 -5.51 0.91 -14.69
N ALA A 12 -6.62 0.29 -15.08
CA ALA A 12 -7.75 0.05 -14.18
C ALA A 12 -7.39 -0.90 -13.01
N THR A 13 -6.39 -1.76 -13.21
CA THR A 13 -5.84 -2.64 -12.17
C THR A 13 -4.33 -2.48 -12.04
N MET A 14 -3.82 -2.84 -10.86
CA MET A 14 -2.41 -2.85 -10.51
C MET A 14 -2.01 -4.21 -9.95
N SER A 15 -0.70 -4.43 -9.90
CA SER A 15 -0.13 -5.57 -9.20
C SER A 15 0.14 -5.23 -7.73
N ALA A 16 -0.15 -6.15 -6.82
CA ALA A 16 0.15 -5.99 -5.40
C ALA A 16 0.36 -7.33 -4.71
N MET A 17 1.06 -7.28 -3.57
CA MET A 17 1.18 -8.41 -2.66
C MET A 17 0.08 -8.30 -1.59
N LEU A 18 -0.86 -9.25 -1.58
CA LEU A 18 -1.95 -9.31 -0.62
C LEU A 18 -1.59 -10.27 0.51
N LEU A 19 -1.65 -9.78 1.74
CA LEU A 19 -1.67 -10.61 2.94
C LEU A 19 -3.10 -11.11 3.15
N THR A 20 -3.32 -12.43 3.11
CA THR A 20 -4.66 -13.05 3.19
C THR A 20 -4.99 -13.63 4.56
N GLY A 21 -4.05 -13.63 5.49
CA GLY A 21 -4.21 -14.21 6.82
C GLY A 21 -2.94 -14.10 7.65
N HIS A 22 -2.93 -14.75 8.81
CA HIS A 22 -1.72 -14.96 9.60
C HIS A 22 -1.03 -16.27 9.20
N GLY A 23 0.30 -16.29 9.21
CA GLY A 23 1.06 -17.50 8.91
C GLY A 23 2.45 -17.23 8.36
N ASP A 24 3.01 -18.23 7.69
CA ASP A 24 4.30 -18.07 7.00
C ASP A 24 4.12 -17.39 5.62
N VAL A 25 5.03 -17.58 4.67
CA VAL A 25 5.03 -16.79 3.42
C VAL A 25 3.88 -17.14 2.50
N ASP A 26 3.23 -18.29 2.69
CA ASP A 26 2.12 -18.79 1.87
C ASP A 26 0.85 -17.93 1.97
N VAL A 27 0.72 -17.09 3.00
CA VAL A 27 -0.39 -16.11 3.12
C VAL A 27 -0.13 -14.81 2.34
N LEU A 28 1.01 -14.70 1.65
CA LEU A 28 1.31 -13.60 0.74
C LEU A 28 1.00 -14.02 -0.70
N GLN A 29 0.00 -13.37 -1.31
CA GLN A 29 -0.45 -13.66 -2.66
C GLN A 29 -0.15 -12.48 -3.58
N TYR A 30 0.70 -12.71 -4.58
CA TYR A 30 0.91 -11.74 -5.66
C TYR A 30 -0.29 -11.78 -6.62
N ARG A 31 -0.97 -10.65 -6.76
CA ARG A 31 -2.11 -10.49 -7.67
C ARG A 31 -1.84 -9.37 -8.66
N GLN A 32 -2.42 -9.47 -9.86
CA GLN A 32 -2.27 -8.47 -10.95
C GLN A 32 -3.59 -7.76 -11.31
N ASP A 33 -4.66 -8.14 -10.64
CA ASP A 33 -6.06 -7.72 -10.87
C ASP A 33 -6.61 -6.89 -9.70
N VAL A 34 -5.74 -6.24 -8.91
CA VAL A 34 -6.18 -5.36 -7.83
C VAL A 34 -6.64 -4.03 -8.42
N PRO A 35 -7.82 -3.49 -8.09
CA PRO A 35 -8.24 -2.18 -8.59
C PRO A 35 -7.21 -1.09 -8.25
N THR A 36 -6.85 -0.28 -9.24
CA THR A 36 -5.98 0.87 -9.01
C THR A 36 -6.75 1.93 -8.21
N PRO A 37 -6.21 2.43 -7.08
CA PRO A 37 -6.91 3.43 -6.29
C PRO A 37 -6.98 4.77 -7.05
N GLN A 38 -8.06 5.51 -6.84
CA GLN A 38 -8.19 6.88 -7.31
C GLN A 38 -7.87 7.85 -6.16
N PRO A 39 -7.07 8.91 -6.40
CA PRO A 39 -6.75 9.87 -5.36
C PRO A 39 -7.99 10.70 -5.01
N GLY A 40 -8.35 10.74 -3.72
CA GLY A 40 -9.38 11.64 -3.21
C GLY A 40 -8.87 13.08 -3.02
N PRO A 41 -9.71 14.00 -2.51
CA PRO A 41 -9.30 15.39 -2.25
C PRO A 41 -8.05 15.47 -1.37
N GLY A 42 -7.08 16.30 -1.77
CA GLY A 42 -5.80 16.47 -1.07
C GLY A 42 -4.81 15.31 -1.22
N GLN A 43 -5.13 14.27 -2.00
CA GLN A 43 -4.28 13.09 -2.18
C GLN A 43 -3.57 13.08 -3.54
N VAL A 44 -2.54 12.25 -3.64
CA VAL A 44 -1.84 11.93 -4.89
C VAL A 44 -1.81 10.43 -5.10
N LEU A 45 -1.83 10.00 -6.36
CA LEU A 45 -1.56 8.62 -6.75
C LEU A 45 -0.09 8.50 -7.14
N VAL A 46 0.62 7.59 -6.48
CA VAL A 46 2.03 7.34 -6.73
C VAL A 46 2.19 6.02 -7.49
N GLN A 47 2.84 6.04 -8.64
CA GLN A 47 3.37 4.85 -9.27
C GLN A 47 4.63 4.42 -8.50
N VAL A 48 4.46 3.43 -7.65
CA VAL A 48 5.55 2.88 -6.83
C VAL A 48 6.54 2.14 -7.73
N THR A 49 7.83 2.50 -7.63
CA THR A 49 8.94 1.83 -8.34
C THR A 49 9.86 1.08 -7.39
N ALA A 50 9.84 1.43 -6.10
CA ALA A 50 10.52 0.71 -5.03
C ALA A 50 9.74 0.84 -3.72
N THR A 51 9.85 -0.16 -2.85
CA THR A 51 9.31 -0.15 -1.50
C THR A 51 10.30 -0.81 -0.56
N ALA A 52 10.30 -0.43 0.71
CA ALA A 52 11.14 -1.05 1.72
C ALA A 52 10.46 -2.28 2.34
N LYS A 53 11.28 -3.24 2.79
CA LYS A 53 10.83 -4.33 3.62
C LYS A 53 11.03 -3.95 5.08
N ASN A 54 9.96 -3.94 5.85
CA ASN A 54 10.05 -3.64 7.27
C ASN A 54 9.78 -4.88 8.15
N ASN A 55 10.42 -4.90 9.31
CA ASN A 55 10.16 -5.93 10.32
C ASN A 55 8.71 -5.89 10.83
N THR A 56 8.04 -4.75 10.68
CA THR A 56 6.63 -4.57 11.03
C THR A 56 5.71 -5.37 10.13
N ASP A 57 5.96 -5.41 8.82
CA ASP A 57 5.18 -6.22 7.86
C ASP A 57 5.29 -7.72 8.21
N ARG A 58 6.51 -8.14 8.58
CA ARG A 58 6.77 -9.50 9.05
C ARG A 58 5.97 -9.83 10.31
N LYS A 59 6.05 -8.96 11.34
CA LYS A 59 5.37 -9.15 12.62
C LYS A 59 3.84 -9.13 12.48
N ALA A 60 3.29 -8.28 11.61
CA ALA A 60 1.86 -8.25 11.33
C ALA A 60 1.38 -9.54 10.66
N ARG A 61 2.11 -10.02 9.64
CA ARG A 61 1.86 -11.32 9.00
C ARG A 61 1.93 -12.49 9.99
N GLU A 62 2.94 -12.52 10.85
CA GLU A 62 3.12 -13.60 11.84
C GLU A 62 2.18 -13.51 13.05
N GLY A 63 1.38 -12.45 13.18
CA GLY A 63 0.44 -12.32 14.29
C GLY A 63 1.05 -11.81 15.60
N LEU A 64 2.22 -11.16 15.56
CA LEU A 64 3.02 -10.85 16.75
C LEU A 64 2.66 -9.51 17.43
N TYR A 65 1.59 -8.84 17.01
CA TYR A 65 1.11 -7.61 17.64
C TYR A 65 -0.14 -7.88 18.49
N PRO A 66 -0.01 -7.96 19.83
CA PRO A 66 -1.12 -8.30 20.71
C PRO A 66 -2.10 -7.14 20.89
N THR A 67 -3.38 -7.44 21.00
CA THR A 67 -4.40 -6.53 21.58
C THR A 67 -4.46 -6.67 23.10
N LYS A 68 -4.99 -5.63 23.78
CA LYS A 68 -5.50 -5.76 25.15
C LYS A 68 -6.74 -6.65 25.14
N GLY A 69 -6.52 -7.96 25.16
CA GLY A 69 -7.60 -8.95 25.01
C GLY A 69 -7.15 -10.34 24.58
N LYS A 70 -5.89 -10.50 24.09
CA LYS A 70 -5.24 -11.76 23.68
C LYS A 70 -5.94 -12.58 22.57
N GLU A 71 -7.17 -12.27 22.19
CA GLU A 71 -7.91 -13.02 21.17
C GLU A 71 -7.80 -12.41 19.76
N ASP A 72 -7.46 -11.12 19.66
CA ASP A 72 -7.28 -10.41 18.38
C ASP A 72 -5.84 -9.92 18.17
N VAL A 73 -5.38 -9.93 16.92
CA VAL A 73 -4.07 -9.37 16.49
C VAL A 73 -4.28 -7.97 15.88
N THR A 74 -3.41 -6.99 16.19
CA THR A 74 -3.49 -5.64 15.59
C THR A 74 -2.63 -5.45 14.34
N SER A 75 -2.98 -4.43 13.55
CA SER A 75 -2.05 -3.73 12.67
C SER A 75 -1.66 -2.45 13.40
N PHE A 76 -0.35 -2.19 13.55
CA PHE A 76 0.36 -0.96 13.96
C PHE A 76 -0.11 -0.14 15.18
N ALA A 77 -1.38 -0.20 15.58
CA ALA A 77 -1.96 0.50 16.71
C ALA A 77 -1.61 -0.24 18.01
N MET A 78 -0.62 0.30 18.73
CA MET A 78 -0.37 -0.10 20.12
C MET A 78 -1.41 0.59 21.02
N GLY A 79 -2.61 0.02 21.08
CA GLY A 79 -3.74 0.55 21.83
C GLY A 79 -4.87 1.03 20.90
N GLY A 80 -6.10 0.67 21.24
CA GLY A 80 -7.29 0.87 20.40
C GLY A 80 -7.81 -0.42 19.79
N SER A 81 -8.88 -0.32 18.99
CA SER A 81 -9.46 -1.47 18.29
C SER A 81 -8.51 -2.03 17.23
N PRO A 82 -8.49 -3.36 17.00
CA PRO A 82 -7.70 -3.94 15.92
C PRO A 82 -8.14 -3.35 14.56
N THR A 83 -7.18 -2.87 13.79
CA THR A 83 -7.39 -2.31 12.43
C THR A 83 -6.87 -3.24 11.33
N LEU A 84 -6.40 -4.43 11.69
CA LEU A 84 -5.96 -5.43 10.73
C LEU A 84 -7.16 -6.21 10.22
N THR A 85 -7.44 -6.07 8.92
CA THR A 85 -8.41 -6.90 8.21
C THR A 85 -7.72 -7.55 7.02
N PHE A 86 -8.18 -8.74 6.64
CA PHE A 86 -7.70 -9.45 5.45
C PHE A 86 -8.77 -9.45 4.35
N PRO A 87 -8.38 -9.42 3.07
CA PRO A 87 -7.01 -9.29 2.57
C PRO A 87 -6.46 -7.85 2.69
N ARG A 88 -5.13 -7.70 2.83
CA ARG A 88 -4.46 -6.40 2.98
C ARG A 88 -3.21 -6.25 2.13
N ILE A 89 -3.02 -5.09 1.53
CA ILE A 89 -1.74 -4.68 0.96
C ILE A 89 -0.91 -4.00 2.06
N GLN A 90 0.32 -4.49 2.28
CA GLN A 90 1.24 -3.98 3.30
C GLN A 90 2.30 -3.04 2.68
N GLY A 91 3.05 -2.36 3.54
CA GLY A 91 4.08 -1.39 3.16
C GLY A 91 3.85 -0.02 3.80
N ALA A 92 4.91 0.55 4.37
CA ALA A 92 4.90 1.88 4.98
C ALA A 92 5.82 2.88 4.25
N ASP A 93 6.73 2.37 3.40
CA ASP A 93 7.71 3.19 2.69
C ASP A 93 7.67 2.87 1.21
N VAL A 94 7.60 3.91 0.39
CA VAL A 94 7.63 3.80 -1.07
C VAL A 94 8.47 4.91 -1.66
N ALA A 95 9.05 4.64 -2.82
CA ALA A 95 9.57 5.63 -3.74
C ALA A 95 8.92 5.41 -5.11
N GLY A 96 8.58 6.50 -5.78
CA GLY A 96 7.79 6.42 -7.00
C GLY A 96 7.72 7.73 -7.74
N ARG A 97 6.69 7.90 -8.54
CA ARG A 97 6.34 9.18 -9.15
C ARG A 97 4.87 9.46 -8.97
N ILE A 98 4.52 10.73 -8.82
CA ILE A 98 3.12 11.14 -8.85
C ILE A 98 2.59 10.97 -10.28
N VAL A 99 1.53 10.19 -10.45
CA VAL A 99 0.89 9.93 -11.76
C VAL A 99 -0.54 10.47 -11.86
N ALA A 100 -1.18 10.79 -10.73
CA ALA A 100 -2.42 11.53 -10.70
C ALA A 100 -2.56 12.30 -9.38
N VAL A 101 -3.42 13.32 -9.38
CA VAL A 101 -3.72 14.15 -8.21
C VAL A 101 -5.23 14.23 -8.01
N GLY A 102 -5.67 14.30 -6.75
CA GLY A 102 -7.07 14.57 -6.42
C GLY A 102 -7.37 16.06 -6.34
N GLU A 103 -8.63 16.39 -6.05
CA GLU A 103 -9.09 17.78 -5.91
C GLU A 103 -8.23 18.56 -4.89
N GLY A 104 -7.91 19.82 -5.22
CA GLY A 104 -7.15 20.70 -4.33
C GLY A 104 -5.65 20.46 -4.30
N VAL A 105 -5.12 19.54 -5.10
CA VAL A 105 -3.68 19.35 -5.31
C VAL A 105 -3.30 19.90 -6.69
N ASP A 106 -2.20 20.66 -6.75
CA ASP A 106 -1.70 21.23 -8.00
C ASP A 106 -1.33 20.12 -9.00
N ALA A 107 -1.93 20.18 -10.19
CA ALA A 107 -1.68 19.24 -11.28
C ALA A 107 -0.22 19.27 -11.78
N GLN A 108 0.51 20.36 -11.54
CA GLN A 108 1.94 20.46 -11.87
C GLN A 108 2.81 19.45 -11.11
N ARG A 109 2.30 18.89 -10.01
CA ARG A 109 3.01 17.86 -9.23
C ARG A 109 3.11 16.52 -9.93
N ILE A 110 2.32 16.28 -10.98
CA ILE A 110 2.42 15.05 -11.78
C ILE A 110 3.82 14.96 -12.40
N GLY A 111 4.49 13.83 -12.16
CA GLY A 111 5.87 13.57 -12.58
C GLY A 111 6.94 13.80 -11.51
N GLU A 112 6.61 14.49 -10.41
CA GLU A 112 7.48 14.60 -9.23
C GLU A 112 7.84 13.22 -8.67
N ARG A 113 9.03 13.12 -8.05
CA ARG A 113 9.55 11.89 -7.42
C ARG A 113 9.34 11.91 -5.91
#